data_AF-A0A3D0JK88-F1
#
_entry.id   AF-A0A3D0JK88-F1
#
_cell.length_a   1.000
_cell.length_b   1.000
_cell.length_c   1.000
_cell.angle_alpha   90.00
_cell.angle_beta   90.00
_cell.angle_gamma   90.00
#
_symmetry.space_group_name_H-M   'P 1'
#
loop_
_entity.id
_entity.type
_entity.pdbx_description
1 polymer ?
#
loop_
_entity_poly.entity_id
_entity_poly.type
_entity_poly.pdbx_seq_one_letter_code
_entity_poly.pdbx_strand_id
1 'polypeptide(L)' 'MKAWQRILADSLTTSNQLLSRLGLMTDQVQSVDQSPDFPVRVPEPFVTRMVPGDPHDPLLRQVLAVADERHAMPGFVKDP' A
#
# COMPACT_ATOMS: atom_id res chain seq x y z
N MET A 1 -14.17 10.95 -20.50
CA MET A 1 -13.81 10.52 -19.13
C MET A 1 -13.24 11.69 -18.37
N LYS A 2 -13.63 11.90 -17.12
CA LYS A 2 -13.07 12.96 -16.25
C LYS A 2 -11.65 12.56 -15.82
N ALA A 3 -10.76 13.52 -15.60
CA ALA A 3 -9.35 13.26 -15.27
C ALA A 3 -9.18 12.39 -14.01
N TRP A 4 -9.98 12.64 -12.96
CA TRP A 4 -9.93 11.84 -11.72
C TRP A 4 -10.37 10.39 -11.91
N GLN A 5 -11.29 10.11 -12.83
CA GLN A 5 -11.71 8.73 -13.14
C GLN A 5 -10.57 7.96 -13.78
N ARG A 6 -9.79 8.62 -14.65
CA ARG A 6 -8.60 8.04 -15.26
C ARG A 6 -7.51 7.76 -14.23
N ILE A 7 -7.23 8.71 -13.35
CA ILE A 7 -6.26 8.54 -12.25
C ILE A 7 -6.63 7.34 -11.35
N LEU A 8 -7.91 7.15 -11.04
CA LEU A 8 -8.37 6.00 -10.26
C LEU A 8 -8.28 4.69 -11.05
N ALA A 9 -8.55 4.71 -12.35
CA ALA A 9 -8.45 3.53 -13.20
C ALA A 9 -7.00 3.06 -13.38
N ASP A 10 -6.05 4.00 -13.44
CA ASP A 10 -4.62 3.76 -13.65
C ASP A 10 -3.85 3.58 -12.32
N SER A 11 -4.54 3.41 -11.19
CA SER A 11 -3.90 3.22 -9.89
C SER A 11 -3.19 1.86 -9.78
N LEU A 12 -2.08 1.83 -9.04
CA LEU A 12 -1.40 0.56 -8.71
C LEU A 12 -2.29 -0.27 -7.79
N THR A 13 -2.45 -1.56 -8.10
CA THR A 13 -3.44 -2.41 -7.44
C THR A 13 -2.86 -3.50 -6.53
N THR A 14 -1.53 -3.61 -6.44
CA THR A 14 -0.86 -4.62 -5.62
C THR A 14 0.35 -4.04 -4.89
N SER A 15 0.68 -4.62 -3.73
CA SER A 15 1.90 -4.29 -2.98
C SER A 15 3.15 -4.46 -3.85
N ASN A 16 3.23 -5.54 -4.64
CA ASN A 16 4.40 -5.80 -5.50
C ASN A 16 4.56 -4.76 -6.62
N GLN A 17 3.45 -4.26 -7.20
CA GLN A 17 3.52 -3.15 -8.16
C GLN A 17 4.04 -1.86 -7.49
N LEU A 18 3.55 -1.55 -6.29
CA LEU A 18 3.99 -0.39 -5.52
C LEU A 18 5.47 -0.45 -5.15
N LEU A 19 5.93 -1.58 -4.60
CA LEU A 19 7.33 -1.77 -4.21
C LEU A 19 8.26 -1.70 -5.42
N SER A 20 7.91 -2.38 -6.52
CA SER A 20 8.67 -2.32 -7.77
C SER A 20 8.76 -0.89 -8.32
N ARG A 21 7.66 -0.13 -8.27
CA ARG A 21 7.61 1.28 -8.69
C ARG A 21 8.51 2.19 -7.84
N LEU A 22 8.74 1.84 -6.57
CA LEU A 22 9.64 2.53 -5.65
C LEU A 22 11.07 1.99 -5.66
N GLY A 23 11.37 0.95 -6.45
CA GLY A 23 12.69 0.31 -6.47
C GLY A 23 13.00 -0.47 -5.20
N LEU A 24 11.98 -0.97 -4.51
CA LEU A 24 12.10 -1.75 -3.28
C LEU A 24 11.82 -3.24 -3.53
N MET A 25 12.50 -4.07 -2.78
CA MET A 25 12.24 -5.50 -2.66
C MET A 25 11.44 -5.78 -1.39
N THR A 26 10.64 -6.86 -1.40
CA THR A 26 9.79 -7.23 -0.25
C THR A 26 10.58 -7.45 1.03
N ASP A 27 11.80 -7.97 0.95
CA ASP A 27 12.69 -8.22 2.10
C ASP A 27 13.23 -6.93 2.75
N GLN A 28 13.20 -5.81 2.03
CA GLN A 28 13.59 -4.50 2.56
C GLN A 28 12.49 -3.84 3.38
N VAL A 29 11.23 -4.31 3.25
CA VAL A 29 10.07 -3.73 3.91
C VAL A 29 9.52 -4.71 4.93
N GLN A 30 9.37 -4.24 6.16
CA GLN A 30 8.96 -5.10 7.26
C GLN A 30 7.49 -5.54 7.11
N SER A 31 7.24 -6.84 7.30
CA SER A 31 5.91 -7.43 7.45
C SER A 31 4.94 -7.19 6.29
N VAL A 32 5.41 -7.03 5.04
CA VAL A 32 4.51 -6.87 3.89
C VAL A 32 3.55 -8.06 3.78
N ASP A 33 2.25 -7.77 3.73
CA ASP A 33 1.26 -8.78 3.42
C ASP A 33 1.24 -9.06 1.91
N GLN A 34 1.61 -10.29 1.54
CA GLN A 34 1.63 -10.76 0.15
C GLN A 34 0.27 -11.27 -0.34
N SER A 35 -0.73 -11.38 0.53
CA SER A 35 -2.07 -11.87 0.18
C SER A 35 -3.18 -11.12 0.90
N PRO A 36 -3.19 -9.78 0.87
CA PRO A 36 -4.16 -8.99 1.63
C PRO A 36 -5.59 -9.29 1.20
N ASP A 37 -6.52 -9.26 2.16
CA ASP A 37 -7.94 -9.54 1.93
C ASP A 37 -8.60 -8.49 1.01
N PHE A 38 -7.98 -7.32 0.90
CA PHE A 38 -8.38 -6.24 0.02
C PHE A 38 -7.21 -5.81 -0.88
N PRO A 39 -7.48 -5.44 -2.15
CA PRO A 39 -6.43 -4.94 -3.03
C PRO A 39 -5.94 -3.59 -2.55
N VAL A 40 -4.63 -3.37 -2.68
CA VAL A 40 -4.04 -2.03 -2.62
C VAL A 40 -4.65 -1.20 -3.75
N ARG A 41 -4.88 0.10 -3.55
CA ARG A 41 -5.22 1.01 -4.65
C ARG A 41 -4.56 2.35 -4.41
N VAL A 42 -3.42 2.56 -5.06
CA VAL A 42 -2.61 3.77 -4.87
C VAL A 42 -2.50 4.52 -6.19
N PRO A 43 -3.12 5.70 -6.32
CA PRO A 43 -3.01 6.53 -7.51
C PRO A 43 -1.58 7.04 -7.71
N GLU A 44 -1.15 7.15 -8.98
CA GLU A 44 0.19 7.65 -9.33
C GLU A 44 0.55 8.99 -8.64
N PRO A 45 -0.34 10.00 -8.54
CA PRO A 45 -0.02 11.26 -7.84
C PRO A 45 0.27 11.12 -6.34
N PHE A 46 -0.15 10.02 -5.71
CA PHE A 46 0.20 9.69 -4.33
C PHE A 46 1.58 9.04 -4.29
N VAL A 47 1.86 8.10 -5.20
CA VAL A 47 3.16 7.43 -5.33
C VAL A 47 4.28 8.44 -5.62
N THR A 48 4.04 9.45 -6.45
CA THR A 48 5.06 10.46 -6.80
C THR A 48 5.51 11.33 -5.62
N ARG A 49 4.83 11.25 -4.47
CA ARG A 49 5.23 11.96 -3.25
C ARG A 49 6.11 11.12 -2.34
N MET A 50 6.21 9.82 -2.57
CA MET A 50 7.07 8.91 -1.82
C MET A 50 8.53 9.07 -2.24
N VAL A 51 9.44 8.78 -1.32
CA VAL A 51 10.88 8.72 -1.58
C VAL A 51 11.24 7.34 -2.16
N PRO A 52 11.67 7.24 -3.44
CA PRO A 52 12.09 5.97 -4.02
C PRO A 52 13.29 5.39 -3.25
N GLY A 53 13.27 4.07 -3.03
CA GLY A 53 14.32 3.36 -2.29
C GLY A 53 14.26 3.50 -0.78
N ASP A 54 13.31 4.26 -0.21
CA ASP A 54 13.13 4.36 1.24
C ASP A 54 12.03 3.40 1.74
N PRO A 55 12.38 2.27 2.39
CA PRO A 55 11.40 1.35 2.94
C PRO A 55 10.65 1.90 4.16
N HIS A 56 11.11 3.01 4.75
CA HIS A 56 10.50 3.65 5.92
C HIS A 56 9.67 4.89 5.56
N ASP A 57 9.48 5.15 4.27
CA ASP A 57 8.72 6.30 3.79
C ASP A 57 7.33 6.36 4.47
N PRO A 58 6.95 7.51 5.07
CA PRO A 58 5.72 7.61 5.84
C PRO A 58 4.46 7.47 4.98
N LEU A 59 4.49 7.80 3.70
CA LEU A 59 3.36 7.62 2.78
C LEU A 59 3.25 6.16 2.34
N LEU A 60 4.37 5.47 2.12
CA LEU A 60 4.37 4.02 1.85
C LEU A 60 3.71 3.25 2.99
N ARG A 61 4.08 3.57 4.24
CA ARG A 61 3.52 2.94 5.45
C ARG A 61 2.03 3.16 5.66
N GLN A 62 1.43 4.16 5.01
CA GLN A 62 -0.02 4.42 5.11
C GLN A 62 -0.86 3.54 4.19
N VAL A 63 -0.27 2.99 3.12
CA VAL A 63 -1.02 2.31 2.06
C VAL A 63 -0.59 0.87 1.83
N LEU A 64 0.58 0.49 2.33
CA LEU A 64 1.07 -0.87 2.24
C LEU A 64 0.36 -1.75 3.27
N ALA A 65 -0.31 -2.79 2.81
CA ALA A 65 -0.88 -3.79 3.69
C ALA A 65 0.24 -4.55 4.42
N VAL A 66 0.11 -4.71 5.73
CA VAL A 66 1.09 -5.40 6.57
C VAL A 66 0.46 -6.54 7.34
N ALA A 67 1.21 -7.62 7.54
CA ALA A 67 0.75 -8.82 8.23
C ALA A 67 0.24 -8.53 9.65
N ASP A 68 0.75 -7.46 10.29
CA ASP A 68 0.33 -7.05 11.62
C ASP A 68 -1.14 -6.62 11.67
N GLU A 69 -1.72 -6.15 10.56
CA GLU A 69 -3.14 -5.76 10.46
C GLU A 69 -4.10 -6.94 10.64
N ARG A 70 -3.62 -8.17 10.43
CA ARG A 70 -4.41 -9.40 10.62
C ARG A 70 -4.50 -9.83 12.08
N HIS A 71 -3.69 -9.27 12.98
CA HIS A 71 -3.75 -9.64 14.38
C HIS A 71 -5.04 -9.10 15.01
N ALA A 72 -5.91 -10.01 15.41
CA ALA A 72 -7.09 -9.66 16.19
C ALA A 72 -6.64 -9.09 17.54
N MET A 73 -6.93 -7.81 17.78
CA MET A 73 -6.65 -7.18 19.05
C MET A 73 -7.82 -7.40 20.04
N PRO A 74 -7.54 -7.84 21.28
CA PRO A 74 -8.58 -7.94 22.30
C PRO A 74 -9.30 -6.60 22.49
N GLY A 75 -10.64 -6.62 22.45
CA GLY A 75 -11.47 -5.42 22.61
C GLY A 75 -11.84 -4.70 21.30
N PHE A 76 -11.28 -5.08 20.15
CA PHE A 76 -11.78 -4.62 18.86
C PHE A 76 -13.04 -5.40 18.47
N VAL A 77 -14.11 -4.68 18.14
CA VAL A 77 -15.37 -5.23 17.64
C VAL A 77 -15.63 -4.72 16.22
N LYS A 78 -16.41 -5.48 15.45
CA LYS A 78 -16.63 -5.24 14.01
C LYS A 78 -17.40 -3.94 13.70
N ASP A 79 -18.13 -3.43 14.70
CA ASP A 79 -18.87 -2.17 14.69
C ASP A 79 -18.68 -1.53 16.08
N PRO A 80 -17.71 -0.61 16.23
CA PRO A 80 -17.33 -0.01 17.52
C PRO A 80 -18.33 1.00 18.07
#